data_AF-A0A359LA37-F1
#
_entry.id   AF-A0A359LA37-F1
#
_cell.length_a   1.000
_cell.length_b   1.000
_cell.length_c   1.000
_cell.angle_alpha   90.00
_cell.angle_beta   90.00
_cell.angle_gamma   90.00
#
_symmetry.space_group_name_H-M   'P 1'
#
loop_
_entity.id
_entity.type
_entity.pdbx_description
1 polymer ?
#
loop_
_entity_poly.entity_id
_entity_poly.type
_entity_poly.pdbx_seq_one_letter_code
_entity_poly.pdbx_strand_id
1 'polypeptide(L)'
;MKTTLSLFVLVIICALNSFSQCIVNGLHIYEMGSNKYRLLKQINSDKAMSDIVMGISLWEHRDYLNGDSTFFSFVSCKFDDSNCLNENSNRLYFEFSDDKLYQIILKCYYNPSDLDNCDKDFEKLKQEFSKTYPLVHSYNSINDETNEQEGEGYTFYKRKEDSEFQDNCCVKIESVDIRTEMSYETSYDTGWHQTGKISDYLIVVKFLNLKNTRLDSRGY
;
A
#
# COMPACT_ATOMS: atom_id res chain seq x y z
N MET A 1 21.43 -37.15 -36.04
CA MET A 1 21.56 -36.68 -34.64
C MET A 1 21.60 -35.14 -34.57
N LYS A 2 20.50 -34.44 -34.87
CA LYS A 2 20.45 -32.95 -34.82
C LYS A 2 19.17 -32.37 -34.20
N THR A 3 18.26 -33.19 -33.68
CA THR A 3 16.95 -32.76 -33.18
C THR A 3 16.86 -32.63 -31.66
N THR A 4 17.82 -33.14 -30.90
CA THR A 4 17.82 -33.09 -29.43
C THR A 4 18.30 -31.77 -28.83
N LEU A 5 19.10 -30.98 -29.57
CA LEU A 5 19.63 -29.71 -29.07
C LEU A 5 18.57 -28.59 -29.03
N SER A 6 17.59 -28.62 -29.94
CA SER A 6 16.54 -27.60 -30.02
C SER A 6 15.51 -27.71 -28.89
N LEU A 7 15.31 -28.91 -28.33
CA LEU A 7 14.32 -29.12 -27.25
C LEU A 7 14.85 -28.61 -25.90
N PHE A 8 16.15 -28.74 -25.65
CA PHE A 8 16.78 -28.28 -24.40
C PHE A 8 16.79 -26.75 -24.27
N VAL A 9 16.99 -26.03 -25.39
CA VAL A 9 16.96 -24.55 -25.40
C VAL A 9 15.55 -24.03 -25.12
N LEU A 10 14.51 -24.70 -25.64
CA LEU A 10 13.12 -24.30 -25.40
C LEU A 10 12.69 -24.50 -23.93
N VAL A 11 13.13 -25.59 -23.30
CA VAL A 11 12.84 -25.86 -21.88
C VAL A 11 13.56 -24.88 -20.95
N ILE A 12 14.78 -24.46 -21.29
CA ILE A 12 15.50 -23.41 -20.53
C ILE A 12 14.79 -22.05 -20.70
N ILE A 13 14.31 -21.70 -21.89
CA ILE A 13 13.57 -20.44 -22.11
C ILE A 13 12.22 -20.44 -21.38
N CYS A 14 11.52 -21.59 -21.28
CA CYS A 14 10.31 -21.69 -20.46
C CYS A 14 10.61 -21.65 -18.96
N ALA A 15 11.71 -22.27 -18.50
CA ALA A 15 12.12 -22.22 -17.09
C ALA A 15 12.59 -20.83 -16.64
N LEU A 16 13.15 -20.03 -17.55
CA LEU A 16 13.50 -18.63 -17.31
C LEU A 16 12.27 -17.69 -17.31
N ASN A 17 11.10 -18.12 -17.77
CA ASN A 17 9.86 -17.35 -17.63
C ASN A 17 9.07 -17.71 -16.36
N SER A 18 9.54 -18.69 -15.58
CA SER A 18 9.03 -19.01 -14.24
C SER A 18 9.76 -18.26 -13.12
N PHE A 19 10.57 -17.23 -13.45
CA PHE A 19 10.93 -16.22 -12.46
C PHE A 19 9.64 -15.58 -11.95
N SER A 20 9.27 -16.00 -10.73
CA SER A 20 8.39 -15.33 -9.77
C SER A 20 7.49 -14.29 -10.43
N GLN A 21 6.30 -14.71 -10.87
CA GLN A 21 5.22 -13.75 -11.03
C GLN A 21 5.05 -13.11 -9.67
N CYS A 22 5.59 -11.91 -9.51
CA CYS A 22 5.41 -11.15 -8.29
C CYS A 22 3.93 -10.81 -8.24
N ILE A 23 3.16 -11.61 -7.51
CA ILE A 23 1.73 -11.41 -7.40
C ILE A 23 1.55 -10.32 -6.35
N VAL A 24 1.64 -9.06 -6.77
CA VAL A 24 1.13 -7.92 -6.00
C VAL A 24 -0.36 -8.13 -5.68
N ASN A 25 -1.07 -8.98 -6.45
CA ASN A 25 -2.41 -9.48 -6.12
C ASN A 25 -2.45 -10.35 -4.84
N GLY A 26 -1.33 -10.71 -4.22
CA GLY A 26 -1.29 -11.30 -2.88
C GLY A 26 -1.84 -10.34 -1.83
N LEU A 27 -1.71 -9.03 -2.04
CA LEU A 27 -2.32 -8.02 -1.18
C LEU A 27 -3.84 -7.93 -1.38
N HIS A 28 -4.33 -8.31 -2.57
CA HIS A 28 -5.75 -8.46 -2.88
C HIS A 28 -6.39 -9.71 -2.22
N ILE A 29 -5.63 -10.54 -1.48
CA ILE A 29 -6.17 -11.71 -0.77
C ILE A 29 -7.25 -11.31 0.24
N TYR A 30 -7.19 -10.09 0.76
CA TYR A 30 -8.18 -9.58 1.72
C TYR A 30 -9.28 -8.81 1.03
N GLU A 31 -10.51 -9.35 1.11
CA GLU A 31 -11.69 -8.76 0.51
C GLU A 31 -12.08 -7.47 1.25
N MET A 32 -12.02 -6.32 0.57
CA MET A 32 -12.54 -5.05 1.08
C MET A 32 -14.01 -5.18 1.48
N GLY A 33 -14.38 -4.57 2.60
CA GLY A 33 -15.69 -4.71 3.23
C GLY A 33 -15.80 -5.89 4.20
N SER A 34 -14.77 -6.75 4.28
CA SER A 34 -14.72 -7.85 5.24
C SER A 34 -14.83 -7.36 6.69
N ASN A 35 -15.54 -8.13 7.50
CA ASN A 35 -15.65 -7.85 8.92
C ASN A 35 -14.32 -8.11 9.65
N LYS A 36 -13.98 -7.22 10.60
CA LYS A 36 -12.76 -7.26 11.41
C LYS A 36 -12.50 -8.61 12.08
N TYR A 37 -13.52 -9.22 12.68
CA TYR A 37 -13.36 -10.53 13.32
C TYR A 37 -12.97 -11.63 12.34
N ARG A 38 -13.59 -11.64 11.15
CA ARG A 38 -13.27 -12.61 10.09
C ARG A 38 -11.85 -12.40 9.58
N LEU A 39 -11.45 -11.15 9.34
CA LEU A 39 -10.11 -10.81 8.89
C LEU A 39 -9.05 -11.22 9.92
N LEU A 40 -9.28 -10.90 11.20
CA LEU A 40 -8.37 -11.28 12.28
C LEU A 40 -8.17 -12.79 12.37
N LYS A 41 -9.21 -13.60 12.14
CA LYS A 41 -9.05 -15.06 12.07
C LYS A 41 -8.13 -15.49 10.93
N GLN A 42 -8.27 -14.86 9.76
CA GLN A 42 -7.43 -15.15 8.60
C GLN A 42 -5.98 -14.77 8.88
N ILE A 43 -5.73 -13.53 9.34
CA ILE A 43 -4.39 -13.02 9.69
C ILE A 43 -3.72 -13.92 10.74
N ASN A 44 -4.42 -14.28 11.82
CA ASN A 44 -3.86 -15.14 12.88
C ASN A 44 -3.56 -16.58 12.40
N SER A 45 -4.16 -17.02 11.29
CA SER A 45 -3.91 -18.34 10.71
C SER A 45 -2.84 -18.32 9.60
N ASP A 46 -2.46 -17.13 9.13
CA ASP A 46 -1.51 -16.94 8.04
C ASP A 46 -0.08 -16.93 8.58
N LYS A 47 0.76 -17.85 8.09
CA LYS A 47 2.15 -17.99 8.52
C LYS A 47 3.05 -16.88 7.99
N ALA A 48 2.62 -16.17 6.94
CA ALA A 48 3.33 -15.00 6.43
C ALA A 48 3.13 -13.77 7.33
N MET A 49 2.22 -13.82 8.30
CA MET A 49 1.92 -12.70 9.20
C MET A 49 2.55 -12.91 10.57
N SER A 50 3.24 -11.89 11.07
CA SER A 50 3.77 -11.86 12.43
C SER A 50 3.60 -10.48 13.07
N ASP A 51 3.97 -10.34 14.35
CA ASP A 51 3.94 -9.07 15.09
C ASP A 51 2.61 -8.32 14.97
N ILE A 52 1.50 -9.06 15.14
CA ILE A 52 0.15 -8.51 14.99
C ILE A 52 -0.13 -7.57 16.17
N VAL A 53 -0.34 -6.29 15.86
CA VAL A 53 -0.65 -5.23 16.81
C VAL A 53 -2.01 -4.61 16.47
N MET A 54 -2.88 -4.52 17.46
CA MET A 54 -4.12 -3.75 17.34
C MET A 54 -3.88 -2.31 17.76
N GLY A 55 -4.26 -1.38 16.90
CA GLY A 55 -4.09 0.04 17.10
C GLY A 55 -5.11 0.68 18.03
N ILE A 56 -4.85 1.94 18.37
CA ILE A 56 -5.82 2.80 19.06
C ILE A 56 -7.06 2.93 18.17
N SER A 57 -8.22 2.80 18.80
CA SER A 57 -9.49 2.99 18.11
C SER A 57 -10.11 4.32 18.55
N LEU A 58 -10.65 5.07 17.60
CA LEU A 58 -11.10 6.44 17.81
C LEU A 58 -12.47 6.62 17.17
N TRP A 59 -13.33 7.39 17.84
CA TRP A 59 -14.55 7.90 17.24
C TRP A 59 -14.24 9.23 16.58
N GLU A 60 -14.54 9.33 15.29
CA GLU A 60 -14.35 10.56 14.54
C GLU A 60 -15.70 11.17 14.14
N HIS A 61 -15.82 12.47 14.39
CA HIS A 61 -16.93 13.30 13.96
C HIS A 61 -16.48 14.12 12.76
N ARG A 62 -16.85 13.67 11.55
CA ARG A 62 -16.54 14.40 10.32
C ARG A 62 -17.73 15.26 9.94
N ASP A 63 -17.50 16.52 9.57
CA ASP A 63 -18.57 17.50 9.30
C ASP A 63 -19.59 16.99 8.27
N TYR A 64 -19.12 16.28 7.25
CA TYR A 64 -19.98 15.75 6.18
C TYR A 64 -20.88 14.58 6.60
N LEU A 65 -20.66 14.02 7.79
CA LEU A 65 -21.51 12.99 8.38
C LEU A 65 -22.73 13.59 9.11
N ASN A 66 -22.94 14.92 9.04
CA ASN A 66 -24.11 15.61 9.57
C ASN A 66 -24.41 15.29 11.05
N GLY A 67 -23.36 15.28 11.88
CA GLY A 67 -23.45 15.01 13.32
C GLY A 67 -23.32 13.53 13.71
N ASP A 68 -23.26 12.62 12.74
CA ASP A 68 -22.94 11.22 12.99
C ASP A 68 -21.41 11.02 13.24
N SER A 69 -21.05 9.87 13.80
CA SER A 69 -19.66 9.52 14.13
C SER A 69 -19.31 8.15 13.61
N THR A 70 -18.05 7.98 13.23
CA THR A 70 -17.54 6.71 12.72
C THR A 70 -16.42 6.19 13.60
N PHE A 71 -16.49 4.90 13.95
CA PHE A 71 -15.46 4.26 14.75
C PHE A 71 -14.36 3.72 13.83
N PHE A 72 -13.18 4.28 13.96
CA PHE A 72 -11.98 3.85 13.26
C PHE A 72 -11.12 2.97 14.16
N SER A 73 -10.59 1.91 13.57
CA SER A 73 -9.58 1.08 14.23
C SER A 73 -8.65 0.49 13.19
N PHE A 74 -7.45 0.08 13.61
CA PHE A 74 -6.53 -0.59 12.69
C PHE A 74 -5.89 -1.83 13.31
N VAL A 75 -5.41 -2.71 12.42
CA VAL A 75 -4.56 -3.86 12.75
C VAL A 75 -3.29 -3.69 11.93
N SER A 76 -2.13 -3.76 12.57
CA SER A 76 -0.85 -3.75 11.90
C SER A 76 -0.16 -5.10 12.07
N CYS A 77 0.53 -5.58 11.05
CA CYS A 77 1.34 -6.79 11.14
C CYS A 77 2.56 -6.70 10.23
N LYS A 78 3.62 -7.40 10.61
CA LYS A 78 4.75 -7.68 9.72
C LYS A 78 4.31 -8.75 8.72
N PHE A 79 4.69 -8.59 7.45
CA PHE A 79 4.30 -9.49 6.36
C PHE A 79 5.52 -10.12 5.69
N ASP A 80 5.93 -11.29 6.16
CA ASP A 80 7.00 -12.08 5.53
C ASP A 80 6.42 -12.92 4.38
N ASP A 81 6.00 -12.27 3.28
CA ASP A 81 5.78 -12.97 2.01
C ASP A 81 6.80 -12.55 0.95
N SER A 82 7.36 -13.58 0.35
CA SER A 82 8.68 -13.66 -0.25
C SER A 82 8.83 -13.03 -1.65
N ASN A 83 10.04 -12.54 -1.91
CA ASN A 83 10.69 -12.40 -3.23
C ASN A 83 10.13 -11.38 -4.24
N CYS A 84 9.15 -10.57 -3.85
CA CYS A 84 8.49 -9.65 -4.77
C CYS A 84 9.25 -8.33 -4.93
N LEU A 85 9.71 -7.80 -3.81
CA LEU A 85 10.44 -6.55 -3.68
C LEU A 85 11.77 -6.86 -2.98
N ASN A 86 12.72 -5.93 -3.06
CA ASN A 86 14.06 -6.04 -2.47
C ASN A 86 14.12 -5.16 -1.20
N GLU A 87 13.07 -5.21 -0.38
CA GLU A 87 12.93 -4.43 0.82
C GLU A 87 13.64 -5.06 2.02
N ASN A 88 13.98 -4.25 3.03
CA ASN A 88 14.55 -4.74 4.28
C ASN A 88 13.47 -5.24 5.24
N SER A 89 12.32 -4.57 5.23
CA SER A 89 11.15 -4.98 5.99
C SER A 89 9.90 -4.42 5.36
N ASN A 90 8.75 -4.98 5.73
CA ASN A 90 7.48 -4.41 5.35
C ASN A 90 6.47 -4.51 6.51
N ARG A 91 5.41 -3.71 6.41
CA ARG A 91 4.27 -3.76 7.32
C ARG A 91 2.97 -3.56 6.56
N LEU A 92 2.00 -4.39 6.90
CA LEU A 92 0.62 -4.21 6.50
C LEU A 92 -0.16 -3.51 7.60
N TYR A 93 -1.05 -2.62 7.18
CA TYR A 93 -2.02 -1.93 8.01
C TYR A 93 -3.39 -2.16 7.41
N PHE A 94 -4.29 -2.73 8.20
CA PHE A 94 -5.69 -2.94 7.87
C PHE A 94 -6.50 -1.91 8.64
N GLU A 95 -7.12 -0.99 7.94
CA GLU A 95 -7.93 0.08 8.52
C GLU A 95 -9.42 -0.20 8.35
N PHE A 96 -10.11 -0.15 9.47
CA PHE A 96 -11.53 -0.45 9.58
C PHE A 96 -12.31 0.80 9.94
N SER A 97 -13.52 0.90 9.39
CA SER A 97 -14.58 1.74 9.92
C SER A 97 -15.83 0.90 10.12
N ASP A 98 -16.51 1.08 11.26
CA ASP A 98 -17.74 0.34 11.62
C ASP A 98 -17.56 -1.19 11.50
N ASP A 99 -16.40 -1.69 11.92
CA ASP A 99 -15.94 -3.09 11.84
C ASP A 99 -15.70 -3.65 10.43
N LYS A 100 -15.74 -2.84 9.38
CA LYS A 100 -15.47 -3.27 7.99
C LYS A 100 -14.15 -2.71 7.49
N LEU A 101 -13.39 -3.55 6.79
CA LEU A 101 -12.12 -3.19 6.17
C LEU A 101 -12.37 -2.28 4.97
N TYR A 102 -11.79 -1.09 4.93
CA TYR A 102 -11.91 -0.20 3.76
C TYR A 102 -10.58 0.22 3.17
N GLN A 103 -9.51 0.10 3.96
CA GLN A 103 -8.18 0.47 3.53
C GLN A 103 -7.16 -0.57 3.96
N ILE A 104 -6.26 -0.89 3.05
CA ILE A 104 -5.07 -1.70 3.31
C ILE A 104 -3.88 -0.84 2.90
N ILE A 105 -2.93 -0.62 3.80
CA ILE A 105 -1.65 0.03 3.48
C ILE A 105 -0.54 -1.00 3.63
N LEU A 106 0.25 -1.20 2.58
CA LEU A 106 1.56 -1.83 2.66
C LEU A 106 2.62 -0.73 2.70
N LYS A 107 3.49 -0.77 3.71
CA LYS A 107 4.72 0.02 3.76
C LYS A 107 5.91 -0.91 3.59
N CYS A 108 6.74 -0.67 2.58
CA CYS A 108 8.00 -1.38 2.35
C CYS A 108 9.15 -0.43 2.67
N TYR A 109 10.08 -0.87 3.52
CA TYR A 109 11.17 -0.06 4.05
C TYR A 109 12.49 -0.48 3.41
N TYR A 110 13.24 0.52 2.96
CA TYR A 110 14.56 0.37 2.35
C TYR A 110 15.57 1.20 3.14
N ASN A 111 16.72 0.59 3.46
CA ASN A 111 17.81 1.32 4.07
C ASN A 111 18.30 2.44 3.14
N PRO A 112 18.95 3.49 3.66
CA PRO A 112 19.47 4.57 2.84
C PRO A 112 20.48 4.11 1.78
N SER A 113 21.16 2.97 2.00
CA SER A 113 22.08 2.36 1.03
C SER A 113 21.39 1.64 -0.13
N ASP A 114 20.09 1.38 -0.03
CA ASP A 114 19.30 0.55 -0.96
C ASP A 114 18.31 1.39 -1.79
N LEU A 115 18.58 2.69 -1.96
CA LEU A 115 17.72 3.62 -2.73
C LEU A 115 17.49 3.13 -4.18
N ASP A 116 18.54 2.65 -4.85
CA ASP A 116 18.44 2.10 -6.21
C ASP A 116 17.45 0.90 -6.31
N ASN A 117 17.30 0.14 -5.22
CA ASN A 117 16.34 -0.96 -5.16
C ASN A 117 14.92 -0.43 -4.95
N CYS A 118 14.76 0.55 -4.05
CA CYS A 118 13.50 1.25 -3.83
C CYS A 118 12.95 1.83 -5.15
N ASP A 119 13.77 2.55 -5.92
CA ASP A 119 13.34 3.15 -7.19
C ASP A 119 12.92 2.10 -8.23
N LYS A 120 13.68 1.00 -8.34
CA LYS A 120 13.35 -0.11 -9.25
C LYS A 120 12.05 -0.80 -8.88
N ASP A 121 11.85 -1.04 -7.59
CA ASP A 121 10.65 -1.71 -7.08
C ASP A 121 9.43 -0.80 -7.19
N PHE A 122 9.58 0.52 -7.01
CA PHE A 122 8.54 1.50 -7.26
C PHE A 122 8.08 1.52 -8.72
N GLU A 123 9.02 1.61 -9.67
CA GLU A 123 8.70 1.58 -11.10
C GLU A 123 8.09 0.24 -11.53
N LYS A 124 8.55 -0.87 -10.93
CA LYS A 124 7.95 -2.20 -11.14
C LYS A 124 6.49 -2.23 -10.67
N LEU A 125 6.20 -1.76 -9.45
CA LEU A 125 4.85 -1.70 -8.91
C LEU A 125 3.93 -0.83 -9.77
N LYS A 126 4.40 0.35 -10.17
CA LYS A 126 3.71 1.26 -11.09
C LYS A 126 3.33 0.57 -12.39
N GLN A 127 4.27 -0.14 -13.01
CA GLN A 127 4.02 -0.89 -14.24
C GLN A 127 2.98 -1.99 -14.02
N GLU A 128 3.07 -2.76 -12.93
CA GLU A 128 2.10 -3.82 -12.64
C GLU A 128 0.68 -3.28 -12.40
N PHE A 129 0.54 -2.21 -11.61
CA PHE A 129 -0.78 -1.61 -11.36
C PHE A 129 -1.37 -0.98 -12.61
N SER A 130 -0.57 -0.35 -13.47
CA SER A 130 -1.05 0.23 -14.73
C SER A 130 -1.70 -0.80 -15.68
N LYS A 131 -1.32 -2.08 -15.58
CA LYS A 131 -1.95 -3.16 -16.37
C LYS A 131 -3.38 -3.46 -15.92
N THR A 132 -3.67 -3.28 -14.64
CA THR A 132 -4.97 -3.61 -14.02
C THR A 132 -5.87 -2.39 -13.91
N TYR A 133 -5.29 -1.22 -13.70
CA TYR A 133 -5.97 0.05 -13.46
C TYR A 133 -5.51 1.07 -14.51
N PRO A 134 -6.27 1.25 -15.60
CA PRO A 134 -5.80 1.99 -16.78
C PRO A 134 -5.80 3.52 -16.60
N LEU A 135 -6.39 4.03 -15.52
CA LEU A 135 -6.51 5.46 -15.27
C LEU A 135 -5.54 5.84 -14.16
N VAL A 136 -4.60 6.72 -14.48
CA VAL A 136 -3.47 7.06 -13.61
C VAL A 136 -3.38 8.57 -13.45
N HIS A 137 -3.26 9.01 -12.20
CA HIS A 137 -2.95 10.38 -11.85
C HIS A 137 -1.61 10.43 -11.12
N SER A 138 -0.63 11.14 -11.68
CA SER A 138 0.68 11.35 -11.05
C SER A 138 0.70 12.63 -10.22
N TYR A 139 1.37 12.60 -9.08
CA TYR A 139 1.55 13.75 -8.21
C TYR A 139 2.93 13.72 -7.52
N ASN A 140 3.34 14.86 -6.99
CA ASN A 140 4.52 14.95 -6.12
C ASN A 140 4.06 14.86 -4.67
N SER A 141 4.72 14.04 -3.86
CA SER A 141 4.51 14.03 -2.41
C SER A 141 5.22 15.26 -1.82
N ILE A 142 4.50 16.06 -1.05
CA ILE A 142 4.99 17.30 -0.47
C ILE A 142 4.82 17.22 1.05
N ASN A 143 5.83 17.65 1.78
CA ASN A 143 5.75 17.86 3.22
C ASN A 143 4.84 19.05 3.52
N ASP A 144 3.73 18.85 4.23
CA ASP A 144 2.77 19.94 4.51
C ASP A 144 3.36 21.06 5.40
N GLU A 145 4.38 20.77 6.22
CA GLU A 145 5.00 21.73 7.12
C GLU A 145 6.09 22.55 6.43
N THR A 146 6.93 21.92 5.61
CA THR A 146 8.08 22.56 4.95
C THR A 146 7.79 22.96 3.49
N ASN A 147 6.74 22.41 2.90
CA ASN A 147 6.39 22.53 1.48
C ASN A 147 7.50 22.02 0.53
N GLU A 148 8.38 21.15 1.03
CA GLU A 148 9.42 20.49 0.25
C GLU A 148 8.89 19.21 -0.39
N GLN A 149 9.37 18.88 -1.59
CA GLN A 149 9.03 17.62 -2.24
C GLN A 149 9.76 16.46 -1.54
N GLU A 150 9.01 15.50 -1.03
CA GLU A 150 9.53 14.31 -0.33
C GLU A 150 9.46 13.03 -1.17
N GLY A 151 8.77 13.07 -2.31
CA GLY A 151 8.66 11.91 -3.18
C GLY A 151 7.75 12.13 -4.38
N GLU A 152 7.36 11.04 -5.00
CA GLU A 152 6.42 11.00 -6.12
C GLU A 152 5.37 9.91 -5.88
N GLY A 153 4.20 10.08 -6.47
CA GLY A 153 3.10 9.16 -6.31
C GLY A 153 2.20 9.05 -7.53
N TYR A 154 1.50 7.93 -7.60
CA TYR A 154 0.55 7.60 -8.65
C TYR A 154 -0.70 7.00 -8.01
N THR A 155 -1.83 7.64 -8.27
CA THR A 155 -3.14 7.06 -7.94
C THR A 155 -3.75 6.42 -9.17
N PHE A 156 -4.11 5.16 -9.02
CA PHE A 156 -4.70 4.30 -10.02
C PHE A 156 -6.18 4.09 -9.73
N TYR A 157 -7.00 4.20 -10.77
CA TYR A 157 -8.44 4.03 -10.70
C TYR A 157 -8.93 2.94 -11.64
N LYS A 158 -9.98 2.23 -11.21
CA LYS A 158 -10.59 1.16 -11.98
C LYS A 158 -11.55 1.67 -13.06
N ARG A 159 -12.23 2.79 -12.80
CA ARG A 159 -13.26 3.37 -13.68
C ARG A 159 -13.08 4.87 -13.80
N LYS A 160 -13.54 5.44 -14.93
CA LYS A 160 -13.41 6.87 -15.23
C LYS A 160 -14.12 7.75 -14.21
N GLU A 161 -15.30 7.32 -13.76
CA GLU A 161 -16.07 7.97 -12.69
C GLU A 161 -15.27 8.07 -11.38
N ASP A 162 -14.41 7.09 -11.10
CA ASP A 162 -13.57 7.08 -9.91
C ASP A 162 -12.38 8.07 -10.09
N SER A 163 -12.01 8.46 -11.33
CA SER A 163 -10.89 9.37 -11.67
C SER A 163 -11.27 10.85 -11.88
N GLU A 164 -12.55 11.17 -12.14
CA GLU A 164 -13.07 12.56 -12.23
C GLU A 164 -13.19 13.22 -10.84
N PHE A 165 -12.41 12.70 -9.89
CA PHE A 165 -12.40 12.92 -8.47
C PHE A 165 -11.84 14.28 -8.04
N GLN A 166 -10.92 14.86 -8.82
CA GLN A 166 -10.27 16.13 -8.48
C GLN A 166 -11.26 17.28 -8.24
N ASP A 167 -12.46 17.21 -8.83
CA ASP A 167 -13.41 18.32 -8.83
C ASP A 167 -14.67 18.08 -7.95
N ASN A 168 -14.91 16.87 -7.42
CA ASN A 168 -16.17 16.54 -6.73
C ASN A 168 -15.98 15.89 -5.35
N CYS A 169 -16.12 16.72 -4.32
CA CYS A 169 -16.18 16.36 -2.91
C CYS A 169 -17.51 15.65 -2.61
N CYS A 170 -17.53 14.30 -2.61
CA CYS A 170 -18.59 13.37 -2.10
C CYS A 170 -18.50 11.96 -2.75
N VAL A 171 -17.56 11.73 -3.68
CA VAL A 171 -17.50 10.47 -4.46
C VAL A 171 -16.94 9.31 -3.63
N LYS A 172 -17.59 8.14 -3.74
CA LYS A 172 -17.12 6.87 -3.19
C LYS A 172 -16.15 6.24 -4.16
N ILE A 173 -14.87 6.15 -3.79
CA ILE A 173 -13.80 5.72 -4.69
C ILE A 173 -13.36 4.28 -4.41
N GLU A 174 -12.88 3.62 -5.47
CA GLU A 174 -12.05 2.41 -5.40
C GLU A 174 -10.75 2.75 -6.14
N SER A 175 -9.64 2.76 -5.41
CA SER A 175 -8.34 3.17 -5.94
C SER A 175 -7.18 2.38 -5.33
N VAL A 176 -6.06 2.42 -6.04
CA VAL A 176 -4.75 2.01 -5.54
C VAL A 176 -3.84 3.22 -5.63
N ASP A 177 -3.25 3.64 -4.53
CA ASP A 177 -2.24 4.70 -4.49
C ASP A 177 -0.88 4.07 -4.23
N ILE A 178 0.12 4.42 -5.02
CA ILE A 178 1.51 4.07 -4.74
C ILE A 178 2.33 5.35 -4.65
N ARG A 179 3.24 5.44 -3.69
CA ARG A 179 4.13 6.60 -3.57
C ARG A 179 5.41 6.26 -2.85
N THR A 180 6.41 7.10 -3.05
CA THR A 180 7.63 7.12 -2.25
C THR A 180 7.51 8.12 -1.10
N GLU A 181 8.06 7.76 0.05
CA GLU A 181 8.19 8.62 1.23
C GLU A 181 9.61 8.47 1.81
N MET A 182 10.02 9.43 2.64
CA MET A 182 11.23 9.34 3.47
C MET A 182 10.83 9.32 4.93
N SER A 183 11.45 8.46 5.74
CA SER A 183 11.40 8.59 7.20
C SER A 183 12.73 9.11 7.71
N TYR A 184 12.66 9.90 8.78
CA TYR A 184 13.83 10.53 9.40
C TYR A 184 14.07 9.94 10.77
N GLU A 185 15.34 9.83 11.16
CA GLU A 185 15.74 9.45 12.51
C GLU A 185 15.19 10.47 13.52
N THR A 186 14.80 9.97 14.69
CA THR A 186 14.35 10.80 15.80
C THR A 186 15.33 10.73 16.95
N SER A 187 15.67 11.87 17.56
CA SER A 187 16.49 11.95 18.78
C SER A 187 15.66 12.40 19.97
N TYR A 188 16.12 12.03 21.17
CA TYR A 188 15.56 12.47 22.45
C TYR A 188 16.68 13.12 23.28
N ASP A 189 16.99 14.37 22.98
CA ASP A 189 17.95 15.17 23.76
C ASP A 189 17.22 16.09 24.74
N THR A 190 16.39 16.99 24.22
CA THR A 190 15.53 17.91 24.98
C THR A 190 14.04 17.68 24.75
N GLY A 191 13.71 16.60 24.04
CA GLY A 191 12.39 16.25 23.54
C GLY A 191 12.52 15.45 22.25
N TRP A 192 11.45 14.74 21.86
CA TRP A 192 11.42 14.04 20.58
C TRP A 192 11.47 15.04 19.43
N HIS A 193 12.48 14.93 18.59
CA HIS A 193 12.62 15.75 17.39
C HIS A 193 13.25 14.93 16.26
N GLN A 194 12.93 15.28 15.02
CA GLN A 194 13.57 14.70 13.83
C GLN A 194 14.97 15.29 13.67
N THR A 195 15.95 14.45 13.31
CA THR A 195 17.34 14.87 13.16
C THR A 195 17.67 15.38 11.75
N GLY A 196 16.73 15.26 10.80
CA GLY A 196 16.93 15.53 9.38
C GLY A 196 17.74 14.44 8.65
N LYS A 197 18.27 13.45 9.37
CA LYS A 197 18.94 12.29 8.76
C LYS A 197 17.90 11.25 8.37
N ILE A 198 17.88 10.86 7.09
CA ILE A 198 16.99 9.82 6.58
C ILE A 198 17.33 8.49 7.28
N SER A 199 16.31 7.88 7.89
CA SER A 199 16.40 6.53 8.45
C SER A 199 16.10 5.49 7.38
N ASP A 200 15.06 5.71 6.57
CA ASP A 200 14.57 4.76 5.58
C ASP A 200 13.93 5.51 4.41
N TYR A 201 14.04 4.91 3.22
CA TYR A 201 13.16 5.19 2.09
C TYR A 201 11.99 4.22 2.14
N LEU A 202 10.80 4.69 1.76
CA LEU A 202 9.59 3.89 1.81
C LEU A 202 8.91 3.86 0.46
N ILE A 203 8.38 2.69 0.12
CA ILE A 203 7.26 2.59 -0.82
C ILE A 203 6.00 2.36 0.00
N VAL A 204 5.00 3.21 -0.20
CA VAL A 204 3.67 3.06 0.38
C VAL A 204 2.70 2.67 -0.73
N VAL A 205 2.02 1.56 -0.54
CA VAL A 205 0.94 1.09 -1.42
C VAL A 205 -0.36 1.08 -0.61
N LYS A 206 -1.31 1.94 -0.96
CA LYS A 206 -2.61 2.07 -0.31
C LYS A 206 -3.71 1.58 -1.24
N PHE A 207 -4.41 0.54 -0.83
CA PHE A 207 -5.65 0.09 -1.44
C PHE A 207 -6.82 0.70 -0.68
N LEU A 208 -7.74 1.34 -1.40
CA LEU A 208 -8.91 2.00 -0.80
C LEU A 208 -10.18 1.58 -1.52
N ASN A 209 -11.21 1.22 -0.76
CA ASN A 209 -12.54 0.98 -1.30
C ASN A 209 -13.63 1.52 -0.38
N LEU A 210 -14.21 2.65 -0.79
CA LEU A 210 -15.31 3.33 -0.09
C LEU A 210 -16.67 3.05 -0.73
N LYS A 211 -16.75 2.12 -1.68
CA LYS A 211 -18.04 1.74 -2.27
C LYS A 211 -18.91 1.10 -1.19
N ASN A 212 -20.14 1.62 -1.04
CA ASN A 212 -21.12 1.19 -0.05
C ASN A 212 -20.79 1.55 1.40
N THR A 213 -19.96 2.57 1.63
CA THR A 213 -19.70 3.11 2.98
C THR A 213 -20.36 4.47 3.15
N ARG A 214 -20.52 4.93 4.38
CA ARG A 214 -20.92 6.32 4.68
C ARG A 214 -19.79 7.32 4.53
N LEU A 215 -18.53 6.86 4.52
CA LEU A 215 -17.33 7.66 4.37
C LEU A 215 -17.05 7.98 2.90
N ASP A 216 -16.72 9.23 2.59
CA ASP A 216 -16.20 9.60 1.28
C ASP A 216 -14.69 9.82 1.35
N SER A 217 -14.09 10.27 0.26
CA SER A 217 -12.65 10.54 0.18
C SER A 217 -12.13 11.58 1.17
N ARG A 218 -12.98 12.46 1.73
CA ARG A 218 -12.56 13.35 2.82
C ARG A 218 -12.32 12.56 4.11
N GLY A 219 -12.80 11.32 4.16
CA GLY A 219 -12.65 10.33 5.21
C GLY A 219 -11.31 9.62 5.27
N TYR A 220 -10.53 9.61 4.18
CA TYR A 220 -9.39 8.71 3.99
C TYR A 220 -8.32 9.26 3.06
#